data_AF-O26528-F1
#
_entry.id   AF-O26528-F1
#
_cell.length_a   1.000
_cell.length_b   1.000
_cell.length_c   1.000
_cell.angle_alpha   90.00
_cell.angle_beta   90.00
_cell.angle_gamma   90.00
#
_symmetry.space_group_name_H-M   'P 1'
#
loop_
_entity.id
_entity.type
_entity.pdbx_description
1 polymer ?
#
loop_
_entity_poly.entity_id
_entity_poly.type
_entity_poly.pdbx_seq_one_letter_code
_entity_poly.pdbx_strand_id
1 'polypeptide(L)'
;MEGLIMGIIGDEDGYAFTPLAVLLFIPVIIIAISYGDIVNEANMLAALSTGGDVTITVVGSIYSTVEKAAADAGRNAAYNASRNVIDNAEFFPQGTSKANITENVVNALNDNIINTSLELERQTGRQIYINNVPINNYTSATFTTSDVTLTQDDPFGFRVEIRRGIPLKIVQQDQVYEFTLPPVSSYVSLEGIEDPYIWINTKFRTSNVIYKYPYYATNGTYADYRLNESVDNEGHLQNLWYCLNGTDNSSNITPRPYYFVDPNGLSFFDRLENRSSSADPAYARMSTFIIGDPLLEDHNGNQYISKVDREYFLGIAGTTIKVRKNDMYDPLGAPFCLSATYKNLLGLAANNYN
;
A
#
# COMPACT_ATOMS: atom_id res chain seq x y z
N MET A 1 84.50 12.67 -6.90
CA MET A 1 84.62 14.10 -6.55
C MET A 1 83.21 14.54 -6.23
N GLU A 2 82.89 14.75 -4.95
CA GLU A 2 81.64 15.32 -4.36
C GLU A 2 80.31 14.63 -4.77
N GLY A 3 79.33 14.32 -3.89
CA GLY A 3 78.77 15.03 -2.73
C GLY A 3 77.47 15.73 -3.18
N LEU A 4 76.26 15.61 -2.60
CA LEU A 4 75.70 15.13 -1.31
C LEU A 4 74.30 14.47 -1.59
N ILE A 5 73.77 13.48 -0.84
CA ILE A 5 72.95 13.58 0.42
C ILE A 5 71.76 14.58 0.26
N MET A 6 70.46 14.28 0.42
CA MET A 6 69.65 13.14 0.97
C MET A 6 68.30 13.03 0.19
N GLY A 7 67.29 12.18 0.49
CA GLY A 7 67.10 11.16 1.53
C GLY A 7 65.67 10.55 1.56
N ILE A 8 65.46 9.61 2.51
CA ILE A 8 64.20 8.96 2.94
C ILE A 8 63.58 7.92 1.97
N ILE A 9 63.60 6.67 2.43
CA ILE A 9 62.80 5.54 1.93
C ILE A 9 61.39 5.66 2.52
N GLY A 10 60.36 5.50 1.68
CA GLY A 10 58.97 5.35 2.09
C GLY A 10 58.32 4.24 1.27
N ASP A 11 58.02 3.13 1.93
CA ASP A 11 57.36 1.95 1.38
C ASP A 11 55.84 2.06 1.63
N GLU A 12 55.04 2.24 0.58
CA GLU A 12 53.59 1.95 0.57
C GLU A 12 53.13 1.59 -0.86
N ASP A 13 52.96 0.29 -1.14
CA ASP A 13 52.21 -0.20 -2.31
C ASP A 13 50.71 0.13 -2.16
N GLY A 14 50.37 1.39 -2.42
CA GLY A 14 49.01 1.92 -2.32
C GLY A 14 48.07 1.36 -3.38
N TYR A 15 47.39 0.25 -3.08
CA TYR A 15 46.23 -0.22 -3.85
C TYR A 15 45.09 0.81 -3.81
N ALA A 16 45.07 1.71 -4.80
CA ALA A 16 43.99 2.65 -4.99
C ALA A 16 42.69 1.89 -5.36
N PHE A 17 41.80 1.71 -4.37
CA PHE A 17 40.44 1.24 -4.59
C PHE A 17 39.71 2.22 -5.51
N THR A 18 39.64 1.88 -6.80
CA THR A 18 38.93 2.71 -7.78
C THR A 18 37.43 2.62 -7.57
N PRO A 19 36.65 3.71 -7.79
CA PRO A 19 35.19 3.66 -7.73
C PRO A 19 34.57 2.61 -8.66
N LEU A 20 35.27 2.24 -9.73
CA LEU A 20 34.87 1.18 -10.65
C LEU A 20 34.86 -0.21 -9.99
N ALA A 21 35.80 -0.49 -9.08
CA ALA A 21 35.82 -1.75 -8.32
C ALA A 21 34.60 -1.86 -7.39
N VAL A 22 34.23 -0.77 -6.71
CA VAL A 22 33.01 -0.71 -5.88
C VAL A 22 31.75 -0.95 -6.72
N LEU A 23 31.67 -0.33 -7.90
CA LEU A 23 30.59 -0.57 -8.88
C LEU A 23 30.52 -2.02 -9.38
N LEU A 24 31.65 -2.73 -9.47
CA LEU A 24 31.67 -4.16 -9.82
C LEU A 24 31.25 -5.07 -8.64
N PHE A 25 31.47 -4.66 -7.40
CA PHE A 25 30.99 -5.40 -6.23
C PHE A 25 29.48 -5.28 -6.01
N ILE A 26 28.84 -4.16 -6.37
CA ILE A 26 27.39 -3.96 -6.15
C ILE A 26 26.55 -5.07 -6.82
N PRO A 27 26.71 -5.40 -8.13
CA PRO A 27 26.00 -6.52 -8.74
C PRO A 27 26.32 -7.87 -8.10
N VAL A 28 27.58 -8.12 -7.74
CA VAL A 28 27.99 -9.39 -7.11
C VAL A 28 27.36 -9.56 -5.72
N ILE A 29 27.28 -8.47 -4.94
CA ILE A 29 26.63 -8.46 -3.62
C ILE A 29 25.11 -8.64 -3.77
N ILE A 30 24.47 -7.95 -4.73
CA ILE A 30 23.03 -8.12 -5.00
C ILE A 30 22.72 -9.56 -5.42
N ILE A 31 23.51 -10.13 -6.33
CA ILE A 31 23.37 -11.52 -6.79
C ILE A 31 23.65 -12.50 -5.65
N ALA A 32 24.65 -12.25 -4.79
CA ALA A 32 24.95 -13.10 -3.64
C ALA A 32 23.85 -13.05 -2.57
N ILE A 33 23.25 -11.88 -2.31
CA ILE A 33 22.09 -11.73 -1.44
C ILE A 33 20.89 -12.47 -2.03
N SER A 34 20.56 -12.24 -3.31
CA SER A 34 19.42 -12.91 -3.94
C SER A 34 19.61 -14.43 -4.04
N TYR A 35 20.82 -14.92 -4.33
CA TYR A 35 21.10 -16.36 -4.32
C TYR A 35 21.12 -16.93 -2.91
N GLY A 36 21.57 -16.19 -1.89
CA GLY A 36 21.48 -16.62 -0.50
C GLY A 36 20.04 -16.76 -0.03
N ASP A 37 19.20 -15.76 -0.35
CA ASP A 37 17.76 -15.79 -0.10
C ASP A 37 17.11 -16.96 -0.85
N ILE A 38 17.32 -17.08 -2.17
CA ILE A 38 16.74 -18.14 -3.02
C ILE A 38 17.22 -19.53 -2.61
N VAL A 39 18.48 -19.72 -2.21
CA VAL A 39 18.98 -21.03 -1.77
C VAL A 39 18.41 -21.41 -0.41
N ASN A 40 18.25 -20.47 0.52
CA ASN A 40 17.60 -20.74 1.81
C ASN A 40 16.10 -21.00 1.64
N GLU A 41 15.42 -20.21 0.81
CA GLU A 41 14.02 -20.40 0.44
C GLU A 41 13.81 -21.74 -0.28
N ALA A 42 14.63 -22.07 -1.29
CA ALA A 42 14.57 -23.34 -2.00
C ALA A 42 14.91 -24.53 -1.10
N ASN A 43 15.86 -24.40 -0.16
CA ASN A 43 16.14 -25.45 0.81
C ASN A 43 14.97 -25.65 1.78
N MET A 44 14.34 -24.57 2.26
CA MET A 44 13.16 -24.66 3.12
C MET A 44 11.95 -25.22 2.36
N LEU A 45 11.68 -24.77 1.14
CA LEU A 45 10.59 -25.26 0.29
C LEU A 45 10.81 -26.71 -0.16
N ALA A 46 12.05 -27.11 -0.48
CA ALA A 46 12.38 -28.50 -0.79
C ALA A 46 12.26 -29.39 0.44
N ALA A 47 12.66 -28.90 1.62
CA ALA A 47 12.46 -29.59 2.89
C ALA A 47 10.96 -29.77 3.19
N LEU A 48 10.14 -28.72 3.02
CA LEU A 48 8.68 -28.75 3.17
C LEU A 48 8.00 -29.70 2.16
N SER A 49 8.49 -29.72 0.92
CA SER A 49 8.02 -30.65 -0.13
C SER A 49 8.45 -32.10 0.11
N THR A 50 9.49 -32.34 0.91
CA THR A 50 10.03 -33.68 1.21
C THR A 50 9.60 -34.08 2.62
N GLY A 51 8.28 -34.13 2.84
CA GLY A 51 7.67 -34.31 4.16
C GLY A 51 8.15 -35.56 4.90
N GLY A 52 8.62 -35.39 6.13
CA GLY A 52 9.09 -36.48 7.00
C GLY A 52 9.48 -36.06 8.42
N ASP A 53 10.07 -34.88 8.60
CA ASP A 53 10.42 -34.36 9.94
C ASP A 53 9.35 -33.39 10.49
N VAL A 54 8.90 -33.65 11.70
CA VAL A 54 7.97 -32.80 12.45
C VAL A 54 8.58 -31.42 12.72
N THR A 55 9.90 -31.30 12.82
CA THR A 55 10.60 -30.01 12.97
C THR A 55 10.37 -29.11 11.74
N ILE A 56 10.47 -29.68 10.53
CA ILE A 56 10.20 -28.96 9.27
C ILE A 56 8.72 -28.53 9.20
N THR A 57 7.80 -29.40 9.62
CA THR A 57 6.35 -29.07 9.69
C THR A 57 6.07 -27.90 10.63
N VAL A 58 6.74 -27.83 11.80
CA VAL A 58 6.63 -26.70 12.74
C VAL A 58 7.12 -25.41 12.09
N VAL A 59 8.29 -25.41 11.43
CA VAL A 59 8.83 -24.22 10.74
C VAL A 59 7.87 -23.74 9.63
N GLY A 60 7.37 -24.66 8.80
CA GLY A 60 6.42 -24.32 7.72
C GLY A 60 5.09 -23.76 8.24
N SER A 61 4.62 -24.27 9.38
CA SER A 61 3.41 -23.79 10.04
C SER A 61 3.60 -22.38 10.61
N ILE A 62 4.73 -22.12 11.28
CA ILE A 62 5.09 -20.77 11.74
C ILE A 62 5.16 -19.80 10.56
N TYR A 63 5.86 -20.16 9.47
CA TYR A 63 5.97 -19.33 8.27
C TYR A 63 4.60 -19.00 7.67
N SER A 64 3.75 -20.00 7.42
CA SER A 64 2.40 -19.77 6.85
C SER A 64 1.51 -18.94 7.78
N THR A 65 1.67 -19.06 9.09
CA THR A 65 0.98 -18.19 10.05
C THR A 65 1.52 -16.76 10.00
N VAL A 66 2.83 -16.51 9.85
CA VAL A 66 3.36 -15.13 9.72
C VAL A 66 2.77 -14.46 8.47
N GLU A 67 2.78 -15.15 7.33
CA GLU A 67 2.28 -14.64 6.05
C GLU A 67 0.78 -14.28 6.11
N LYS A 68 -0.05 -15.20 6.62
CA LYS A 68 -1.50 -14.99 6.77
C LYS A 68 -1.83 -13.94 7.82
N ALA A 69 -1.21 -14.02 9.00
CA ALA A 69 -1.43 -13.05 10.06
C ALA A 69 -1.03 -11.64 9.63
N ALA A 70 0.06 -11.47 8.86
CA ALA A 70 0.44 -10.18 8.30
C ALA A 70 -0.62 -9.62 7.32
N ALA A 71 -1.19 -10.46 6.45
CA ALA A 71 -2.25 -10.06 5.53
C ALA A 71 -3.55 -9.68 6.25
N ASP A 72 -4.04 -10.58 7.12
CA ASP A 72 -5.30 -10.41 7.85
C ASP A 72 -5.23 -9.26 8.86
N ALA A 73 -4.12 -9.15 9.61
CA ALA A 73 -3.88 -8.04 10.52
C ALA A 73 -3.75 -6.71 9.77
N GLY A 74 -3.08 -6.68 8.62
CA GLY A 74 -2.96 -5.49 7.78
C GLY A 74 -4.33 -5.01 7.29
N ARG A 75 -5.18 -5.93 6.81
CA ARG A 75 -6.54 -5.60 6.37
C ARG A 75 -7.43 -5.13 7.53
N ASN A 76 -7.37 -5.80 8.66
CA ASN A 76 -8.12 -5.42 9.87
C ASN A 76 -7.65 -4.06 10.41
N ALA A 77 -6.35 -3.81 10.47
CA ALA A 77 -5.77 -2.54 10.92
C ALA A 77 -6.15 -1.38 9.99
N ALA A 78 -6.14 -1.57 8.66
CA ALA A 78 -6.60 -0.56 7.70
C ALA A 78 -8.09 -0.24 7.87
N TYR A 79 -8.94 -1.27 8.02
CA TYR A 79 -10.37 -1.08 8.28
C TYR A 79 -10.61 -0.33 9.60
N ASN A 80 -9.94 -0.75 10.69
CA ASN A 80 -10.09 -0.12 12.00
C ASN A 80 -9.52 1.31 12.02
N ALA A 81 -8.48 1.63 11.24
CA ALA A 81 -8.00 3.00 11.09
C ALA A 81 -9.04 3.90 10.40
N SER A 82 -9.64 3.44 9.29
CA SER A 82 -10.76 4.17 8.67
C SER A 82 -11.95 4.32 9.63
N ARG A 83 -12.32 3.25 10.36
CA ARG A 83 -13.41 3.31 11.35
C ARG A 83 -13.10 4.26 12.50
N ASN A 84 -11.87 4.28 13.02
CA ASN A 84 -11.46 5.22 14.08
C ASN A 84 -11.71 6.67 13.64
N VAL A 85 -11.29 7.03 12.43
CA VAL A 85 -11.53 8.38 11.89
C VAL A 85 -13.03 8.67 11.68
N ILE A 86 -13.80 7.69 11.18
CA ILE A 86 -15.26 7.84 10.99
C ILE A 86 -15.99 7.98 12.33
N ASP A 87 -15.79 7.04 13.24
CA ASP A 87 -16.54 6.92 14.50
C ASP A 87 -16.21 8.06 15.49
N ASN A 88 -14.99 8.61 15.44
CA ASN A 88 -14.61 9.80 16.22
C ASN A 88 -14.83 11.13 15.46
N ALA A 89 -15.12 11.09 14.15
CA ALA A 89 -15.16 12.24 13.26
C ALA A 89 -13.88 13.12 13.28
N GLU A 90 -12.72 12.51 13.58
CA GLU A 90 -11.43 13.17 13.75
C GLU A 90 -10.34 12.41 12.99
N PHE A 91 -9.57 13.12 12.16
CA PHE A 91 -8.46 12.54 11.40
C PHE A 91 -7.24 12.27 12.27
N PHE A 92 -6.40 11.32 11.85
CA PHE A 92 -5.11 11.10 12.50
C PHE A 92 -4.22 12.36 12.40
N PRO A 93 -3.45 12.70 13.45
CA PRO A 93 -2.37 13.67 13.35
C PRO A 93 -1.39 13.31 12.23
N GLN A 94 -0.88 14.32 11.53
CA GLN A 94 0.00 14.14 10.37
C GLN A 94 1.26 13.35 10.75
N GLY A 95 1.50 12.26 10.02
CA GLY A 95 2.60 11.31 10.19
C GLY A 95 2.31 10.12 11.11
N THR A 96 1.11 10.03 11.71
CA THR A 96 0.81 9.00 12.73
C THR A 96 -0.03 7.81 12.23
N SER A 97 -0.76 7.95 11.11
CA SER A 97 -1.69 6.90 10.64
C SER A 97 -0.95 5.59 10.33
N LYS A 98 0.19 5.69 9.62
CA LYS A 98 1.04 4.54 9.29
C LYS A 98 1.59 3.86 10.55
N ALA A 99 2.04 4.64 11.54
CA ALA A 99 2.55 4.09 12.80
C ALA A 99 1.46 3.36 13.59
N ASN A 100 0.24 3.91 13.66
CA ASN A 100 -0.91 3.26 14.31
C ASN A 100 -1.29 1.94 13.62
N ILE A 101 -1.29 1.90 12.28
CA ILE A 101 -1.55 0.67 11.52
C ILE A 101 -0.41 -0.35 11.76
N THR A 102 0.86 0.06 11.78
CA THR A 102 2.00 -0.84 12.10
C THR A 102 1.86 -1.44 13.49
N GLU A 103 1.49 -0.65 14.50
CA GLU A 103 1.29 -1.14 15.88
C GLU A 103 0.16 -2.17 15.96
N ASN A 104 -0.99 -1.89 15.34
CA ASN A 104 -2.10 -2.83 15.26
C ASN A 104 -1.73 -4.13 14.53
N VAL A 105 -0.92 -4.05 13.47
CA VAL A 105 -0.38 -5.22 12.75
C VAL A 105 0.53 -6.05 13.65
N VAL A 106 1.47 -5.42 14.36
CA VAL A 106 2.41 -6.10 15.26
C VAL A 106 1.69 -6.81 16.40
N ASN A 107 0.68 -6.18 17.00
CA ASN A 107 -0.10 -6.77 18.09
C ASN A 107 -0.83 -8.04 17.61
N ALA A 108 -1.58 -7.95 16.51
CA ALA A 108 -2.30 -9.10 15.96
C ALA A 108 -1.36 -10.19 15.39
N LEU A 109 -0.19 -9.82 14.86
CA LEU A 109 0.84 -10.78 14.44
C LEU A 109 1.38 -11.57 15.64
N ASN A 110 1.70 -10.88 16.73
CA ASN A 110 2.15 -11.50 17.97
C ASN A 110 1.10 -12.47 18.53
N ASP A 111 -0.16 -12.04 18.65
CA ASP A 111 -1.25 -12.87 19.15
C ASP A 111 -1.40 -14.17 18.33
N ASN A 112 -1.44 -14.07 17.00
CA ASN A 112 -1.60 -15.24 16.13
C ASN A 112 -0.39 -16.19 16.18
N ILE A 113 0.83 -15.65 16.21
CA ILE A 113 2.06 -16.45 16.24
C ILE A 113 2.29 -17.12 17.59
N ILE A 114 2.06 -16.41 18.70
CA ILE A 114 2.20 -16.97 20.04
C ILE A 114 1.17 -18.09 20.25
N ASN A 115 -0.10 -17.86 19.91
CA ASN A 115 -1.14 -18.89 20.01
C ASN A 115 -0.85 -20.12 19.13
N THR A 116 -0.44 -19.92 17.87
CA THR A 116 -0.07 -21.03 16.98
C THR A 116 1.14 -21.80 17.52
N SER A 117 2.16 -21.09 17.98
CA SER A 117 3.38 -21.70 18.48
C SER A 117 3.12 -22.50 19.76
N LEU A 118 2.34 -21.99 20.71
CA LEU A 118 1.94 -22.72 21.93
C LEU A 118 1.20 -24.03 21.59
N GLU A 119 0.33 -24.01 20.58
CA GLU A 119 -0.36 -25.23 20.12
C GLU A 119 0.61 -26.22 19.46
N LEU A 120 1.60 -25.73 18.68
CA LEU A 120 2.66 -26.57 18.12
C LEU A 120 3.58 -27.16 19.21
N GLU A 121 3.93 -26.41 20.25
CA GLU A 121 4.65 -26.93 21.42
C GLU A 121 3.84 -28.05 22.09
N ARG A 122 2.55 -27.81 22.33
CA ARG A 122 1.63 -28.77 22.96
C ARG A 122 1.45 -30.05 22.14
N GLN A 123 1.39 -29.95 20.82
CA GLN A 123 1.24 -31.10 19.91
C GLN A 123 2.55 -31.89 19.74
N THR A 124 3.70 -31.21 19.74
CA THR A 124 4.98 -31.84 19.32
C THR A 124 5.97 -32.08 20.45
N GLY A 125 5.74 -31.52 21.64
CA GLY A 125 6.65 -31.61 22.79
C GLY A 125 7.97 -30.85 22.62
N ARG A 126 8.07 -29.98 21.61
CA ARG A 126 9.25 -29.15 21.31
C ARG A 126 9.09 -27.77 21.94
N GLN A 127 10.20 -27.14 22.30
CA GLN A 127 10.24 -25.74 22.72
C GLN A 127 10.54 -24.85 21.50
N ILE A 128 9.79 -23.77 21.33
CA ILE A 128 9.89 -22.85 20.20
C ILE A 128 10.39 -21.49 20.70
N TYR A 129 11.33 -20.89 19.97
CA TYR A 129 11.84 -19.55 20.19
C TYR A 129 11.72 -18.75 18.90
N ILE A 130 11.18 -17.54 18.98
CA ILE A 130 10.99 -16.63 17.85
C ILE A 130 11.65 -15.30 18.21
N ASN A 131 12.52 -14.79 17.34
CA ASN A 131 13.32 -13.58 17.60
C ASN A 131 14.14 -13.66 18.90
N ASN A 132 14.64 -14.87 19.22
CA ASN A 132 15.29 -15.25 20.48
C ASN A 132 14.40 -15.24 21.75
N VAL A 133 13.11 -14.92 21.64
CA VAL A 133 12.15 -14.98 22.75
C VAL A 133 11.56 -16.39 22.86
N PRO A 134 11.61 -17.07 24.02
CA PRO A 134 10.91 -18.34 24.22
C PRO A 134 9.41 -18.14 24.12
N ILE A 135 8.70 -19.04 23.44
CA ILE A 135 7.25 -19.14 23.51
C ILE A 135 6.88 -19.80 24.84
N ASN A 136 5.90 -19.23 25.55
CA ASN A 136 5.27 -19.77 26.75
C ASN A 136 4.04 -18.91 27.11
N ASN A 137 3.27 -19.32 28.11
CA ASN A 137 2.02 -18.66 28.54
C ASN A 137 2.19 -17.21 29.06
N TYR A 138 3.41 -16.72 29.24
CA TYR A 138 3.72 -15.34 29.66
C TYR A 138 4.35 -14.50 28.54
N THR A 139 4.58 -15.08 27.35
CA THR A 139 5.11 -14.37 26.20
C THR A 139 4.02 -13.49 25.61
N SER A 140 4.25 -12.17 25.55
CA SER A 140 3.31 -11.19 25.00
C SER A 140 3.77 -10.60 23.65
N ALA A 141 5.06 -10.69 23.32
CA ALA A 141 5.60 -10.20 22.06
C ALA A 141 6.83 -11.00 21.61
N THR A 142 6.96 -11.15 20.30
CA THR A 142 8.10 -11.76 19.60
C THR A 142 8.56 -10.87 18.44
N PHE A 143 7.63 -10.17 17.78
CA PHE A 143 7.86 -9.09 16.83
C PHE A 143 7.66 -7.73 17.49
N THR A 144 8.38 -6.72 17.00
CA THR A 144 8.23 -5.31 17.38
C THR A 144 7.84 -4.46 16.17
N THR A 145 7.50 -3.19 16.37
CA THR A 145 7.31 -2.22 15.27
C THR A 145 8.56 -1.97 14.43
N SER A 146 9.76 -2.34 14.92
CA SER A 146 10.98 -2.31 14.12
C SER A 146 11.16 -3.52 13.20
N ASP A 147 10.36 -4.57 13.41
CA ASP A 147 10.34 -5.78 12.58
C ASP A 147 9.29 -5.73 11.46
N VAL A 148 8.48 -4.67 11.38
CA VAL A 148 7.36 -4.54 10.42
C VAL A 148 7.42 -3.19 9.70
N THR A 149 7.44 -3.21 8.36
CA THR A 149 7.40 -2.02 7.50
C THR A 149 6.12 -2.01 6.66
N LEU A 150 5.53 -0.83 6.45
CA LEU A 150 4.35 -0.62 5.62
C LEU A 150 4.68 0.23 4.38
N THR A 151 4.69 -0.44 3.23
CA THR A 151 5.06 0.15 1.94
C THR A 151 3.82 0.23 1.06
N GLN A 152 3.41 1.44 0.65
CA GLN A 152 2.32 1.60 -0.33
C GLN A 152 2.94 1.74 -1.73
N ASP A 153 2.90 0.66 -2.50
CA ASP A 153 3.39 0.57 -3.87
C ASP A 153 2.28 0.60 -4.93
N ASP A 154 1.01 0.62 -4.50
CA ASP A 154 -0.21 0.70 -5.32
C ASP A 154 -1.23 1.65 -4.66
N PRO A 155 -2.14 2.33 -5.40
CA PRO A 155 -3.12 3.22 -4.77
C PRO A 155 -4.22 2.49 -3.98
N PHE A 156 -4.50 1.23 -4.34
CA PHE A 156 -5.60 0.41 -3.85
C PHE A 156 -5.12 -0.70 -2.89
N GLY A 157 -3.87 -0.68 -2.46
CA GLY A 157 -3.31 -1.59 -1.47
C GLY A 157 -1.92 -1.22 -0.99
N PHE A 158 -1.48 -1.84 0.10
CA PHE A 158 -0.13 -1.68 0.63
C PHE A 158 0.44 -3.04 1.05
N ARG A 159 1.77 -3.14 1.15
CA ARG A 159 2.47 -4.33 1.65
C ARG A 159 2.75 -4.21 3.13
N VAL A 160 2.50 -5.30 3.85
CA VAL A 160 3.05 -5.56 5.17
C VAL A 160 4.32 -6.38 4.98
N GLU A 161 5.47 -5.80 5.32
CA GLU A 161 6.78 -6.40 5.11
C GLU A 161 7.40 -6.75 6.46
N ILE A 162 7.63 -8.04 6.72
CA ILE A 162 8.27 -8.52 7.94
C ILE A 162 9.78 -8.61 7.70
N ARG A 163 10.57 -8.11 8.65
CA ARG A 163 12.03 -8.10 8.58
C ARG A 163 12.59 -9.51 8.35
N ARG A 164 13.36 -9.66 7.28
CA ARG A 164 14.11 -10.89 6.96
C ARG A 164 15.09 -11.29 8.07
N GLY A 165 15.37 -12.59 8.18
CA GLY A 165 16.44 -13.07 9.06
C GLY A 165 16.09 -13.07 10.55
N ILE A 166 14.80 -13.00 10.91
CA ILE A 166 14.36 -13.19 12.30
C ILE A 166 14.65 -14.64 12.70
N PRO A 167 15.42 -14.89 13.78
CA PRO A 167 15.83 -16.24 14.15
C PRO A 167 14.64 -17.03 14.70
N LEU A 168 14.51 -18.27 14.22
CA LEU A 168 13.64 -19.31 14.75
C LEU A 168 14.51 -20.41 15.32
N LYS A 169 14.29 -20.80 16.57
CA LYS A 169 15.01 -21.92 17.19
C LYS A 169 14.02 -22.90 17.81
N ILE A 170 14.21 -24.17 17.50
CA ILE A 170 13.39 -25.27 17.98
C ILE A 170 14.28 -26.21 18.80
N VAL A 171 13.86 -26.54 20.03
CA VAL A 171 14.64 -27.37 20.96
C VAL A 171 13.85 -28.62 21.34
N GLN A 172 14.50 -29.78 21.29
CA GLN A 172 13.94 -31.06 21.71
C GLN A 172 15.03 -31.93 22.34
N GLN A 173 14.93 -32.20 23.66
CA GLN A 173 15.79 -33.16 24.38
C GLN A 173 17.29 -33.07 23.96
N ASP A 174 17.88 -31.91 24.22
CA ASP A 174 19.27 -31.52 23.91
C ASP A 174 19.62 -31.34 22.42
N GLN A 175 18.70 -31.58 21.48
CA GLN A 175 18.85 -31.18 20.08
C GLN A 175 18.33 -29.75 19.87
N VAL A 176 19.11 -28.95 19.15
CA VAL A 176 18.79 -27.57 18.78
C VAL A 176 18.78 -27.44 17.27
N TYR A 177 17.68 -26.95 16.72
CA TYR A 177 17.51 -26.68 15.30
C TYR A 177 17.31 -25.18 15.11
N GLU A 178 18.17 -24.54 14.31
CA GLU A 178 18.14 -23.10 14.07
C GLU A 178 17.79 -22.81 12.60
N PHE A 179 16.85 -21.90 12.42
CA PHE A 179 16.33 -21.45 11.13
C PHE A 179 16.21 -19.92 11.15
N THR A 180 15.95 -19.32 10.00
CA THR A 180 15.59 -17.91 9.90
C THR A 180 14.28 -17.77 9.15
N LEU A 181 13.43 -16.82 9.56
CA LEU A 181 12.26 -16.47 8.76
C LEU A 181 12.73 -15.88 7.41
N PRO A 182 12.25 -16.41 6.28
CA PRO A 182 12.45 -15.80 4.97
C PRO A 182 11.71 -14.45 4.91
N PRO A 183 11.98 -13.60 3.89
CA PRO A 183 11.23 -12.36 3.71
C PRO A 183 9.73 -12.64 3.51
N VAL A 184 8.88 -12.03 4.33
CA VAL A 184 7.42 -12.05 4.16
C VAL A 184 6.97 -10.67 3.67
N SER A 185 6.23 -10.64 2.56
CA SER A 185 5.64 -9.43 1.97
C SER A 185 4.19 -9.73 1.59
N SER A 186 3.26 -9.39 2.49
CA SER A 186 1.83 -9.68 2.33
C SER A 186 1.10 -8.46 1.78
N TYR A 187 0.42 -8.60 0.63
CA TYR A 187 -0.39 -7.53 0.04
C TYR A 187 -1.74 -7.38 0.77
N VAL A 188 -2.03 -6.15 1.18
CA VAL A 188 -3.29 -5.75 1.82
C VAL A 188 -4.07 -4.90 0.83
N SER A 189 -5.17 -5.45 0.31
CA SER A 189 -6.12 -4.66 -0.48
C SER A 189 -6.84 -3.64 0.40
N LEU A 190 -7.10 -2.46 -0.14
CA LEU A 190 -7.96 -1.41 0.42
C LEU A 190 -9.39 -1.45 -0.17
N GLU A 191 -9.65 -2.25 -1.21
CA GLU A 191 -10.98 -2.31 -1.83
C GLU A 191 -12.06 -2.71 -0.82
N GLY A 192 -13.21 -2.04 -0.85
CA GLY A 192 -14.30 -2.24 0.11
C GLY A 192 -14.12 -1.52 1.45
N ILE A 193 -13.06 -0.74 1.68
CA ILE A 193 -12.93 0.15 2.84
C ILE A 193 -13.62 1.49 2.56
N GLU A 194 -14.41 1.98 3.52
CA GLU A 194 -15.02 3.33 3.46
C GLU A 194 -13.93 4.40 3.64
N ASP A 195 -13.97 5.44 2.80
CA ASP A 195 -12.99 6.52 2.82
C ASP A 195 -13.45 7.66 3.76
N PRO A 196 -12.84 7.83 4.95
CA PRO A 196 -13.15 8.93 5.84
C PRO A 196 -12.88 10.31 5.22
N TYR A 197 -11.94 10.41 4.27
CA TYR A 197 -11.57 11.68 3.66
C TYR A 197 -12.75 12.31 2.92
N ILE A 198 -13.52 11.50 2.19
CA ILE A 198 -14.74 11.95 1.52
C ILE A 198 -15.84 12.27 2.53
N TRP A 199 -16.03 11.40 3.52
CA TRP A 199 -17.12 11.51 4.48
C TRP A 199 -17.02 12.75 5.38
N ILE A 200 -15.86 13.00 5.99
CA ILE A 200 -15.67 14.16 6.87
C ILE A 200 -15.60 15.46 6.07
N ASN A 201 -14.84 15.53 4.97
CA ASN A 201 -14.69 16.79 4.24
C ASN A 201 -15.97 17.21 3.51
N THR A 202 -16.88 16.28 3.18
CA THR A 202 -18.24 16.62 2.71
C THR A 202 -19.22 16.93 3.85
N LYS A 203 -18.74 17.11 5.09
CA LYS A 203 -19.55 17.36 6.30
C LYS A 203 -20.62 16.29 6.53
N PHE A 204 -20.23 15.02 6.35
CA PHE A 204 -21.10 13.85 6.52
C PHE A 204 -22.26 13.75 5.51
N ARG A 205 -22.27 14.59 4.47
CA ARG A 205 -23.37 14.67 3.47
C ARG A 205 -23.31 13.55 2.42
N THR A 206 -22.13 12.97 2.18
CA THR A 206 -21.96 11.78 1.33
C THR A 206 -20.82 10.92 1.87
N SER A 207 -20.79 9.63 1.53
CA SER A 207 -19.65 8.75 1.80
C SER A 207 -19.38 7.85 0.61
N ASN A 208 -18.12 7.45 0.46
CA ASN A 208 -17.69 6.60 -0.65
C ASN A 208 -16.81 5.45 -0.15
N VAL A 209 -16.76 4.37 -0.91
CA VAL A 209 -15.99 3.17 -0.60
C VAL A 209 -14.96 2.94 -1.69
N ILE A 210 -13.72 2.65 -1.29
CA ILE A 210 -12.60 2.46 -2.20
C ILE A 210 -12.90 1.25 -3.09
N TYR A 211 -13.07 1.48 -4.39
CA TYR A 211 -13.07 0.46 -5.44
C TYR A 211 -12.29 1.00 -6.61
N LYS A 212 -11.39 0.21 -7.18
CA LYS A 212 -10.58 0.63 -8.33
C LYS A 212 -11.43 0.74 -9.59
N TYR A 213 -11.16 1.77 -10.39
CA TYR A 213 -11.80 1.96 -11.68
C TYR A 213 -11.37 0.86 -12.67
N PRO A 214 -12.30 0.04 -13.20
CA PRO A 214 -11.94 -1.22 -13.87
C PRO A 214 -11.37 -1.05 -15.29
N TYR A 215 -11.53 0.11 -15.92
CA TYR A 215 -11.04 0.37 -17.29
C TYR A 215 -9.70 1.11 -17.33
N TYR A 216 -9.04 1.35 -16.18
CA TYR A 216 -7.69 1.92 -16.17
C TYR A 216 -6.67 0.91 -16.72
N ALA A 217 -5.84 1.35 -17.67
CA ALA A 217 -4.74 0.57 -18.21
C ALA A 217 -3.41 1.31 -18.08
N THR A 218 -2.33 0.57 -17.79
CA THR A 218 -0.98 1.12 -17.74
C THR A 218 0.07 0.09 -18.15
N ASN A 219 1.20 0.57 -18.66
CA ASN A 219 2.43 -0.22 -18.86
C ASN A 219 3.63 0.39 -18.12
N GLY A 220 3.38 1.20 -17.08
CA GLY A 220 4.40 1.88 -16.27
C GLY A 220 4.91 3.20 -16.87
N THR A 221 4.79 3.43 -18.19
CA THR A 221 5.13 4.72 -18.83
C THR A 221 3.91 5.42 -19.44
N TYR A 222 2.93 4.65 -19.88
CA TYR A 222 1.63 5.12 -20.36
C TYR A 222 0.57 4.91 -19.27
N ALA A 223 -0.29 5.90 -19.05
CA ALA A 223 -1.45 5.84 -18.18
C ALA A 223 -2.69 6.16 -19.03
N ASP A 224 -3.65 5.24 -19.04
CA ASP A 224 -4.82 5.27 -19.91
C ASP A 224 -6.08 5.14 -19.06
N TYR A 225 -6.81 6.24 -18.93
CA TYR A 225 -8.03 6.30 -18.13
C TYR A 225 -9.26 5.82 -18.90
N ARG A 226 -9.23 5.74 -20.24
CA ARG A 226 -10.34 5.24 -21.09
C ARG A 226 -11.72 5.89 -20.87
N LEU A 227 -11.81 6.98 -20.13
CA LEU A 227 -13.07 7.65 -19.77
C LEU A 227 -13.83 8.21 -20.98
N ASN A 228 -13.16 8.34 -22.13
CA ASN A 228 -13.66 8.95 -23.36
C ASN A 228 -13.88 7.99 -24.55
N GLU A 229 -13.76 6.66 -24.35
CA GLU A 229 -13.74 5.68 -25.46
C GLU A 229 -15.05 5.61 -26.27
N SER A 230 -16.20 5.77 -25.61
CA SER A 230 -17.53 5.64 -26.25
C SER A 230 -18.54 6.65 -25.69
N VAL A 231 -19.43 7.11 -26.56
CA VAL A 231 -20.66 7.83 -26.19
C VAL A 231 -21.84 6.88 -26.33
N ASP A 232 -22.63 6.76 -25.27
CA ASP A 232 -23.81 5.88 -25.25
C ASP A 232 -25.03 6.48 -25.99
N ASN A 233 -26.18 5.80 -25.91
CA ASN A 233 -27.42 6.26 -26.54
C ASN A 233 -28.08 7.42 -25.78
N GLU A 234 -27.81 7.57 -24.48
CA GLU A 234 -28.36 8.62 -23.62
C GLU A 234 -27.56 9.93 -23.76
N GLY A 235 -26.34 9.84 -24.29
CA GLY A 235 -25.45 10.98 -24.51
C GLY A 235 -24.41 11.15 -23.40
N HIS A 236 -24.10 10.10 -22.64
CA HIS A 236 -22.99 10.10 -21.69
C HIS A 236 -21.73 9.52 -22.32
N LEU A 237 -20.57 9.93 -21.82
CA LEU A 237 -19.35 9.13 -21.99
C LEU A 237 -19.48 7.87 -21.13
N GLN A 238 -19.63 6.70 -21.75
CA GLN A 238 -20.07 5.48 -21.07
C GLN A 238 -19.12 5.07 -19.93
N ASN A 239 -17.82 5.03 -20.23
CA ASN A 239 -16.77 4.66 -19.28
C ASN A 239 -16.65 5.66 -18.12
N LEU A 240 -16.88 6.95 -18.37
CA LEU A 240 -16.96 7.99 -17.33
C LEU A 240 -18.25 7.86 -16.52
N TRP A 241 -19.40 7.59 -17.15
CA TRP A 241 -20.67 7.39 -16.46
C TRP A 241 -20.61 6.20 -15.49
N TYR A 242 -20.03 5.09 -15.92
CA TYR A 242 -19.77 3.93 -15.05
C TYR A 242 -18.81 4.29 -13.90
N CYS A 243 -17.79 5.12 -14.18
CA CYS A 243 -16.89 5.66 -13.15
C CYS A 243 -17.66 6.45 -12.09
N LEU A 244 -18.55 7.36 -12.51
CA LEU A 244 -19.30 8.25 -11.61
C LEU A 244 -20.42 7.54 -10.84
N ASN A 245 -21.11 6.60 -11.49
CA ASN A 245 -22.22 5.87 -10.90
C ASN A 245 -21.77 4.73 -9.98
N GLY A 246 -20.57 4.16 -10.20
CA GLY A 246 -20.16 2.93 -9.53
C GLY A 246 -20.89 1.70 -10.06
N THR A 247 -21.23 1.70 -11.35
CA THR A 247 -21.89 0.57 -12.02
C THR A 247 -21.08 -0.70 -11.79
N ASP A 248 -21.75 -1.78 -11.36
CA ASP A 248 -21.16 -3.07 -11.01
C ASP A 248 -20.16 -3.07 -9.82
N ASN A 249 -20.12 -2.01 -9.00
CA ASN A 249 -19.35 -2.02 -7.76
C ASN A 249 -19.98 -2.98 -6.72
N SER A 250 -19.15 -3.69 -5.95
CA SER A 250 -19.63 -4.72 -5.02
C SER A 250 -20.37 -4.19 -3.78
N SER A 251 -20.47 -2.86 -3.59
CA SER A 251 -21.23 -2.29 -2.47
C SER A 251 -22.74 -2.35 -2.70
N ASN A 252 -23.19 -2.49 -3.96
CA ASN A 252 -24.60 -2.40 -4.37
C ASN A 252 -25.31 -1.09 -3.95
N ILE A 253 -24.54 -0.06 -3.57
CA ILE A 253 -25.02 1.28 -3.25
C ILE A 253 -24.57 2.19 -4.39
N THR A 254 -25.54 2.65 -5.18
CA THR A 254 -25.32 3.60 -6.29
C THR A 254 -26.14 4.88 -6.05
N PRO A 255 -25.64 6.04 -6.49
CA PRO A 255 -24.34 6.25 -7.13
C PRO A 255 -23.18 6.30 -6.11
N ARG A 256 -22.06 5.61 -6.42
CA ARG A 256 -20.81 5.68 -5.65
C ARG A 256 -19.58 5.61 -6.57
N PRO A 257 -18.85 6.71 -6.77
CA PRO A 257 -17.85 6.78 -7.83
C PRO A 257 -16.63 5.90 -7.54
N TYR A 258 -16.09 5.29 -8.59
CA TYR A 258 -14.83 4.56 -8.53
C TYR A 258 -13.64 5.49 -8.22
N TYR A 259 -12.55 4.89 -7.75
CA TYR A 259 -11.27 5.54 -7.51
C TYR A 259 -10.32 5.24 -8.67
N PHE A 260 -9.56 6.23 -9.10
CA PHE A 260 -8.58 6.13 -10.17
C PHE A 260 -7.18 6.48 -9.67
N VAL A 261 -6.15 5.96 -10.34
CA VAL A 261 -4.74 6.30 -10.07
C VAL A 261 -4.54 7.78 -10.38
N ASP A 262 -4.06 8.57 -9.43
CA ASP A 262 -3.83 10.00 -9.63
C ASP A 262 -2.44 10.43 -9.13
N PRO A 263 -1.50 10.77 -10.03
CA PRO A 263 -0.20 11.34 -9.66
C PRO A 263 -0.28 12.56 -8.72
N ASN A 264 -1.38 13.31 -8.77
CA ASN A 264 -1.65 14.49 -7.94
C ASN A 264 -2.57 14.20 -6.75
N GLY A 265 -3.01 12.96 -6.57
CA GLY A 265 -3.93 12.54 -5.52
C GLY A 265 -3.25 12.35 -4.17
N LEU A 266 -3.86 11.53 -3.34
CA LEU A 266 -3.43 11.22 -1.97
C LEU A 266 -3.24 9.71 -1.81
N SER A 267 -2.25 9.29 -1.02
CA SER A 267 -2.15 7.90 -0.56
C SER A 267 -3.25 7.57 0.45
N PHE A 268 -3.38 6.31 0.83
CA PHE A 268 -4.35 5.92 1.86
C PHE A 268 -4.01 6.54 3.22
N PHE A 269 -2.72 6.57 3.57
CA PHE A 269 -2.23 7.19 4.80
C PHE A 269 -2.42 8.72 4.78
N ASP A 270 -2.22 9.37 3.64
CA ASP A 270 -2.48 10.81 3.48
C ASP A 270 -3.97 11.16 3.68
N ARG A 271 -4.90 10.29 3.23
CA ARG A 271 -6.35 10.44 3.40
C ARG A 271 -6.80 10.30 4.85
N LEU A 272 -6.22 9.33 5.57
CA LEU A 272 -6.45 9.15 7.02
C LEU A 272 -5.99 10.35 7.87
N GLU A 273 -5.15 11.23 7.32
CA GLU A 273 -4.56 12.40 7.99
C GLU A 273 -5.03 13.75 7.43
N ASN A 274 -6.08 13.74 6.59
CA ASN A 274 -6.62 14.92 5.89
C ASN A 274 -5.58 15.82 5.20
N ARG A 275 -4.60 15.22 4.54
CA ARG A 275 -3.57 16.02 3.85
C ARG A 275 -4.11 16.64 2.56
N SER A 276 -3.57 17.79 2.20
CA SER A 276 -3.83 18.48 0.92
C SER A 276 -2.77 18.20 -0.16
N SER A 277 -1.73 17.45 0.19
CA SER A 277 -0.66 16.99 -0.70
C SER A 277 -0.05 15.68 -0.19
N SER A 278 0.43 14.86 -1.12
CA SER A 278 1.11 13.59 -0.83
C SER A 278 2.63 13.72 -0.95
N ALA A 279 3.35 13.08 -0.04
CA ALA A 279 4.80 12.85 -0.12
C ALA A 279 5.15 11.45 -0.64
N ASP A 280 4.20 10.50 -0.64
CA ASP A 280 4.37 9.15 -1.20
C ASP A 280 4.54 9.21 -2.73
N PRO A 281 5.11 8.18 -3.39
CA PRO A 281 5.31 8.18 -4.84
C PRO A 281 4.02 8.38 -5.64
N ALA A 282 4.13 8.94 -6.86
CA ALA A 282 2.97 9.24 -7.71
C ALA A 282 2.06 8.02 -8.02
N TYR A 283 2.65 6.81 -8.05
CA TYR A 283 1.94 5.55 -8.30
C TYR A 283 1.23 4.98 -7.05
N ALA A 284 1.44 5.57 -5.86
CA ALA A 284 0.82 5.14 -4.60
C ALA A 284 -0.44 5.97 -4.24
N ARG A 285 -0.89 6.82 -5.17
CA ARG A 285 -1.89 7.88 -4.95
C ARG A 285 -3.14 7.65 -5.76
N MET A 286 -4.29 7.91 -5.16
CA MET A 286 -5.60 7.84 -5.81
C MET A 286 -6.41 9.12 -5.61
N SER A 287 -7.40 9.29 -6.48
CA SER A 287 -8.52 10.21 -6.32
C SER A 287 -9.83 9.57 -6.76
N THR A 288 -10.95 10.14 -6.28
CA THR A 288 -12.30 9.83 -6.76
C THR A 288 -13.04 11.13 -7.11
N PHE A 289 -14.28 10.99 -7.58
CA PHE A 289 -15.15 12.12 -7.89
C PHE A 289 -16.11 12.43 -6.74
N ILE A 290 -16.51 13.69 -6.62
CA ILE A 290 -17.58 14.15 -5.73
C ILE A 290 -18.83 14.42 -6.58
N ILE A 291 -19.89 13.66 -6.31
CA ILE A 291 -21.15 13.72 -7.03
C ILE A 291 -22.21 14.53 -6.25
N GLY A 292 -23.12 15.20 -6.96
CA GLY A 292 -24.29 15.91 -6.40
C GLY A 292 -24.01 17.28 -5.75
N ASP A 293 -22.76 17.74 -5.74
CA ASP A 293 -22.31 19.02 -5.15
C ASP A 293 -22.69 19.22 -3.66
N PRO A 294 -22.30 18.29 -2.75
CA PRO A 294 -22.62 18.35 -1.33
C PRO A 294 -22.09 19.61 -0.59
N LEU A 295 -21.24 20.44 -1.20
CA LEU A 295 -20.65 21.64 -0.60
C LEU A 295 -20.98 22.93 -1.38
N LEU A 296 -22.03 22.91 -2.22
CA LEU A 296 -22.46 24.06 -3.02
C LEU A 296 -22.56 25.38 -2.22
N GLU A 297 -23.03 25.31 -0.97
CA GLU A 297 -23.12 26.47 -0.06
C GLU A 297 -21.74 27.03 0.32
N ASP A 298 -20.79 26.17 0.66
CA ASP A 298 -19.39 26.52 0.96
C ASP A 298 -18.66 27.07 -0.28
N HIS A 299 -19.09 26.65 -1.47
CA HIS A 299 -18.64 27.17 -2.76
C HIS A 299 -19.35 28.49 -3.16
N ASN A 300 -20.05 29.15 -2.24
CA ASN A 300 -20.82 30.40 -2.48
C ASN A 300 -21.86 30.25 -3.61
N GLY A 301 -22.45 29.07 -3.78
CA GLY A 301 -23.39 28.76 -4.86
C GLY A 301 -22.73 28.48 -6.22
N ASN A 302 -21.40 28.39 -6.30
CA ASN A 302 -20.71 28.03 -7.53
C ASN A 302 -20.76 26.51 -7.78
N GLN A 303 -21.61 26.08 -8.71
CA GLN A 303 -21.69 24.68 -9.17
C GLN A 303 -20.53 24.25 -10.09
N TYR A 304 -19.75 25.20 -10.62
CA TYR A 304 -18.66 24.96 -11.58
C TYR A 304 -17.32 24.72 -10.88
N ILE A 305 -17.32 23.87 -9.85
CA ILE A 305 -16.12 23.39 -9.16
C ILE A 305 -15.70 22.04 -9.76
N SER A 306 -14.40 21.85 -9.95
CA SER A 306 -13.83 20.59 -10.41
C SER A 306 -14.24 19.46 -9.47
N LYS A 307 -14.83 18.39 -10.01
CA LYS A 307 -15.42 17.31 -9.22
C LYS A 307 -14.43 16.27 -8.73
N VAL A 308 -13.12 16.43 -8.95
CA VAL A 308 -12.10 15.55 -8.35
C VAL A 308 -11.91 15.92 -6.89
N ASP A 309 -12.01 14.95 -5.98
CA ASP A 309 -12.04 15.15 -4.51
C ASP A 309 -11.08 16.23 -3.98
N ARG A 310 -9.78 16.13 -4.28
CA ARG A 310 -8.75 17.08 -3.83
C ARG A 310 -8.97 18.50 -4.35
N GLU A 311 -9.35 18.66 -5.62
CA GLU A 311 -9.64 19.98 -6.20
C GLU A 311 -10.99 20.54 -5.74
N TYR A 312 -11.95 19.65 -5.50
CA TYR A 312 -13.30 19.97 -5.03
C TYR A 312 -13.25 20.61 -3.64
N PHE A 313 -12.57 19.99 -2.68
CA PHE A 313 -12.43 20.54 -1.32
C PHE A 313 -11.59 21.83 -1.27
N LEU A 314 -10.81 22.13 -2.32
CA LEU A 314 -10.08 23.38 -2.48
C LEU A 314 -10.86 24.45 -3.26
N GLY A 315 -12.09 24.16 -3.70
CA GLY A 315 -12.91 25.09 -4.48
C GLY A 315 -12.30 25.47 -5.83
N ILE A 316 -11.51 24.58 -6.45
CA ILE A 316 -10.86 24.86 -7.75
C ILE A 316 -11.91 24.87 -8.85
N ALA A 317 -12.01 26.00 -9.57
CA ALA A 317 -12.94 26.17 -10.66
C ALA A 317 -12.68 25.17 -11.80
N GLY A 318 -13.75 24.57 -12.30
CA GLY A 318 -13.76 23.67 -13.45
C GLY A 318 -14.62 24.20 -14.59
N THR A 319 -14.68 23.43 -15.67
CA THR A 319 -15.65 23.63 -16.77
C THR A 319 -16.33 22.31 -17.09
N THR A 320 -17.57 22.36 -17.54
CA THR A 320 -18.36 21.17 -17.90
C THR A 320 -17.68 20.33 -18.99
N ILE A 321 -17.90 19.02 -18.96
CA ILE A 321 -17.67 18.15 -20.12
C ILE A 321 -18.86 18.28 -21.06
N LYS A 322 -18.63 18.24 -22.38
CA LYS A 322 -19.70 18.32 -23.38
C LYS A 322 -19.77 17.07 -24.24
N VAL A 323 -20.98 16.57 -24.41
CA VAL A 323 -21.26 15.39 -25.23
C VAL A 323 -22.45 15.70 -26.14
N ARG A 324 -22.29 15.50 -27.45
CA ARG A 324 -23.25 15.86 -28.50
C ARG A 324 -23.77 17.31 -28.38
N LYS A 325 -22.89 18.21 -27.95
CA LYS A 325 -23.06 19.66 -27.67
C LYS A 325 -23.83 20.02 -26.39
N ASN A 326 -24.31 19.04 -25.63
CA ASN A 326 -24.94 19.25 -24.33
C ASN A 326 -23.90 19.17 -23.21
N ASP A 327 -24.13 19.88 -22.10
CA ASP A 327 -23.33 19.69 -20.89
C ASP A 327 -23.64 18.32 -20.25
N MET A 328 -22.59 17.62 -19.81
CA MET A 328 -22.71 16.36 -19.08
C MET A 328 -22.98 16.65 -17.59
N TYR A 329 -23.95 15.93 -17.04
CA TYR A 329 -24.28 15.94 -15.62
C TYR A 329 -23.78 14.65 -14.97
N ASP A 330 -23.59 14.66 -13.65
CA ASP A 330 -23.32 13.47 -12.87
C ASP A 330 -24.61 12.68 -12.55
N PRO A 331 -24.53 11.46 -11.99
CA PRO A 331 -25.70 10.64 -11.67
C PRO A 331 -26.69 11.24 -10.66
N LEU A 332 -26.36 12.35 -9.99
CA LEU A 332 -27.24 13.10 -9.10
C LEU A 332 -27.77 14.40 -9.75
N GLY A 333 -27.45 14.64 -11.02
CA GLY A 333 -27.94 15.78 -11.80
C GLY A 333 -27.16 17.08 -11.61
N ALA A 334 -25.98 17.06 -10.96
CA ALA A 334 -25.13 18.24 -10.86
C ALA A 334 -24.19 18.35 -12.09
N PRO A 335 -23.80 19.55 -12.56
CA PRO A 335 -22.93 19.70 -13.72
C PRO A 335 -21.56 19.04 -13.49
N PHE A 336 -21.17 18.09 -14.35
CA PHE A 336 -19.89 17.40 -14.22
C PHE A 336 -18.75 18.27 -14.76
N CYS A 337 -18.06 18.95 -13.84
CA CYS A 337 -17.00 19.91 -14.14
C CYS A 337 -15.62 19.35 -13.78
N LEU A 338 -14.61 19.71 -14.58
CA LEU A 338 -13.20 19.39 -14.31
C LEU A 338 -12.32 20.60 -14.58
N SER A 339 -11.24 20.76 -13.82
CA SER A 339 -10.19 21.74 -14.14
C SER A 339 -9.47 21.37 -15.44
N ALA A 340 -8.79 22.34 -16.07
CA ALA A 340 -8.00 22.08 -17.27
C ALA A 340 -6.92 21.00 -17.04
N THR A 341 -6.35 20.93 -15.84
CA THR A 341 -5.37 19.92 -15.43
C THR A 341 -5.96 18.52 -15.50
N TYR A 342 -7.10 18.27 -14.84
CA TYR A 342 -7.72 16.95 -14.85
C TYR A 342 -8.39 16.61 -16.19
N LYS A 343 -8.89 17.59 -16.95
CA LYS A 343 -9.31 17.35 -18.33
C LYS A 343 -8.15 16.81 -19.18
N ASN A 344 -6.95 17.35 -19.05
CA ASN A 344 -5.79 16.83 -19.78
C ASN A 344 -5.35 15.45 -19.26
N LEU A 345 -5.22 15.27 -17.93
CA LEU A 345 -4.80 14.01 -17.31
C LEU A 345 -5.72 12.84 -17.68
N LEU A 346 -7.03 13.05 -17.60
CA LEU A 346 -8.06 12.02 -17.75
C LEU A 346 -8.45 11.74 -19.21
N GLY A 347 -7.78 12.36 -20.19
CA GLY A 347 -8.15 12.28 -21.62
C GLY A 347 -9.45 13.03 -21.97
N LEU A 348 -9.94 13.87 -21.06
CA LEU A 348 -11.22 14.58 -21.15
C LEU A 348 -11.09 16.02 -21.70
N ALA A 349 -10.01 16.34 -22.41
CA ALA A 349 -9.67 17.67 -22.92
C ALA A 349 -10.45 18.16 -24.17
N ALA A 350 -11.17 17.29 -24.89
CA ALA A 350 -11.92 17.72 -26.07
C ALA A 350 -13.09 18.64 -25.71
N ASN A 351 -13.33 19.64 -26.56
CA ASN A 351 -14.42 20.61 -26.38
C ASN A 351 -15.82 20.00 -26.55
N ASN A 352 -15.93 18.84 -27.20
CA ASN A 352 -17.16 18.06 -27.34
C ASN A 352 -16.88 16.62 -27.83
N TYR A 353 -17.49 15.62 -27.20
CA TYR A 353 -17.51 14.21 -27.65
C TYR A 353 -18.79 13.93 -28.48
N ASN A 354 -18.79 12.90 -29.34
CA ASN A 354 -19.92 12.60 -30.26
C ASN A 354 -20.33 11.13 -30.22
#